data_AF-A0A3N5P200-F1
#
_entry.id   AF-A0A3N5P200-F1
#
_cell.length_a   1.000
_cell.length_b   1.000
_cell.length_c   1.000
_cell.angle_alpha   90.00
_cell.angle_beta   90.00
_cell.angle_gamma   90.00
#
_symmetry.space_group_name_H-M   'P 1'
#
loop_
_entity.id
_entity.type
_entity.pdbx_description
1 polymer ?
#
loop_
_entity_poly.entity_id
_entity_poly.type
_entity_poly.pdbx_seq_one_letter_code
_entity_poly.pdbx_strand_id
1 'polypeptide(L)'
;MTDNEIVDVAVVGGGVSGLSAAYELKKRKRSVVVLERDERPGGVIRTERVGEFVIDAGPDALLVQKPAAVALCNELGLGDRLFPTKLPRTAFILRNGELHPLPGASVL
;
A
#
# COMPACT_ATOMS: atom_id res chain seq x y z
N MET A 1 -23.58 17.10 21.00
CA MET A 1 -22.71 18.19 20.52
C MET A 1 -21.31 17.66 20.60
N THR A 2 -20.70 17.34 19.47
CA THR A 2 -19.32 16.83 19.41
C THR A 2 -18.37 17.98 19.69
N ASP A 3 -17.45 17.80 20.64
CA ASP A 3 -16.36 18.72 20.87
C ASP A 3 -15.60 18.92 19.55
N ASN A 4 -15.51 20.18 19.12
CA ASN A 4 -14.81 20.53 17.89
C ASN A 4 -13.32 20.57 18.22
N GLU A 5 -12.64 19.43 18.10
CA GLU A 5 -11.20 19.34 18.35
C GLU A 5 -10.45 20.19 17.31
N ILE A 6 -9.77 21.24 17.77
CA ILE A 6 -8.97 22.10 16.89
C ILE A 6 -7.65 21.38 16.60
N VAL A 7 -7.43 21.04 15.33
CA VAL A 7 -6.19 20.45 14.83
C VAL A 7 -5.53 21.36 13.79
N ASP A 8 -4.21 21.25 13.63
CA ASP A 8 -3.46 22.00 12.61
C ASP A 8 -3.88 21.59 11.19
N VAL A 9 -4.15 20.30 10.96
CA VAL A 9 -4.46 19.74 9.64
C VAL A 9 -5.53 18.65 9.73
N ALA A 10 -6.52 18.73 8.84
CA ALA A 10 -7.44 17.63 8.56
C ALA A 10 -7.04 16.92 7.26
N VAL A 11 -6.89 15.60 7.31
CA VAL A 11 -6.65 14.74 6.14
C VAL A 11 -7.93 13.97 5.83
N VAL A 12 -8.45 14.15 4.62
CA VAL A 12 -9.66 13.44 4.16
C VAL A 12 -9.25 12.23 3.31
N GLY A 13 -9.58 11.03 3.81
CA GLY A 13 -9.21 9.74 3.24
C GLY A 13 -8.11 9.04 4.07
N GLY A 14 -8.42 7.84 4.55
CA GLY A 14 -7.54 6.94 5.30
C GLY A 14 -6.83 5.90 4.43
N GLY A 15 -6.67 6.16 3.12
CA GLY A 15 -5.83 5.36 2.23
C GLY A 15 -4.33 5.61 2.43
N VAL A 16 -3.47 4.88 1.70
CA VAL A 16 -2.00 4.97 1.84
C VAL A 16 -1.47 6.40 1.72
N SER A 17 -2.03 7.21 0.81
CA SER A 17 -1.63 8.61 0.65
C SER A 17 -1.96 9.45 1.87
N GLY A 18 -3.19 9.31 2.41
CA GLY A 18 -3.63 10.07 3.58
C GLY A 18 -2.93 9.64 4.86
N LEU A 19 -2.76 8.33 5.08
CA LEU A 19 -2.02 7.79 6.23
C LEU A 19 -0.55 8.19 6.20
N SER A 20 0.10 8.14 5.02
CA SER A 20 1.49 8.59 4.88
C SER A 20 1.63 10.09 5.13
N ALA A 21 0.69 10.91 4.64
CA ALA A 21 0.68 12.34 4.92
C ALA A 21 0.50 12.64 6.42
N ALA A 22 -0.46 11.98 7.07
CA ALA A 22 -0.70 12.14 8.50
C ALA A 22 0.51 11.69 9.33
N TYR A 23 1.16 10.58 8.95
CA TYR A 23 2.39 10.09 9.58
C TYR A 23 3.52 11.13 9.50
N GLU A 24 3.76 11.69 8.31
CA GLU A 24 4.79 12.71 8.09
C GLU A 24 4.50 14.03 8.82
N LEU A 25 3.23 14.45 8.89
CA LEU A 25 2.81 15.63 9.65
C LEU A 25 3.00 15.42 11.16
N LYS A 26 2.67 14.22 11.67
CA LYS A 26 2.86 13.87 13.09
C LYS A 26 4.34 13.87 13.46
N LYS A 27 5.23 13.35 12.59
CA LYS A 27 6.70 13.46 12.76
C LYS A 27 7.18 14.91 12.88
N ARG A 28 6.50 15.84 12.20
CA ARG A 28 6.76 17.29 12.26
C ARG A 28 6.02 17.99 13.40
N LYS A 29 5.50 17.24 14.38
CA LYS A 29 4.81 17.73 15.59
C LYS A 29 3.58 18.59 15.29
N ARG A 30 2.85 18.26 14.21
CA ARG A 30 1.54 18.84 13.91
C ARG A 30 0.42 17.98 14.48
N SER A 31 -0.64 18.60 15.00
CA SER A 31 -1.87 17.89 15.34
C SER A 31 -2.65 17.59 14.06
N VAL A 32 -3.09 16.35 13.89
CA VAL A 32 -3.73 15.88 12.66
C VAL A 32 -4.93 15.01 13.00
N VAL A 33 -6.05 15.26 12.31
CA VAL A 33 -7.18 14.33 12.26
C VAL A 33 -7.25 13.69 10.88
N VAL A 34 -7.50 12.38 10.83
CA VAL A 34 -7.77 11.65 9.59
C VAL A 34 -9.24 11.28 9.56
N LEU A 35 -9.94 11.69 8.51
CA LEU A 35 -11.35 11.40 8.29
C LEU A 35 -11.45 10.32 7.21
N GLU A 36 -11.90 9.13 7.59
CA GLU A 36 -12.17 8.02 6.69
C GLU A 36 -13.66 7.70 6.73
N ARG A 37 -14.25 7.46 5.55
CA ARG A 37 -15.67 7.12 5.41
C ARG A 37 -15.90 5.64 5.75
N ASP A 38 -14.97 4.79 5.37
CA ASP A 38 -15.08 3.35 5.57
C ASP A 38 -14.75 2.97 7.03
N GLU A 39 -15.25 1.81 7.50
CA GLU A 39 -15.05 1.35 8.89
C GLU A 39 -13.59 1.00 9.22
N ARG A 40 -12.70 1.00 8.23
CA ARG A 40 -11.28 0.66 8.38
C ARG A 40 -10.41 1.62 7.56
N PRO A 41 -9.18 1.89 8.02
CA PRO A 41 -8.18 2.54 7.18
C PRO A 41 -7.61 1.56 6.13
N GLY A 42 -6.85 2.10 5.18
CA GLY A 42 -6.11 1.37 4.14
C GLY A 42 -6.58 1.69 2.72
N GLY A 43 -7.83 2.12 2.55
CA GLY A 43 -8.44 2.35 1.23
C GLY A 43 -8.37 1.08 0.38
N VAL A 44 -7.80 1.18 -0.83
CA VAL A 44 -7.62 0.06 -1.77
C VAL A 44 -6.62 -1.00 -1.27
N ILE A 45 -5.76 -0.68 -0.29
CA ILE A 45 -4.89 -1.68 0.33
C ILE A 45 -5.73 -2.47 1.32
N ARG A 46 -5.94 -3.74 1.01
CA ARG A 46 -6.71 -4.68 1.82
C ARG A 46 -6.18 -6.08 1.61
N THR A 47 -5.91 -6.76 2.71
CA THR A 47 -5.56 -8.17 2.74
C THR A 47 -6.66 -8.92 3.48
N GLU A 48 -7.12 -10.03 2.90
CA GLU A 48 -8.20 -10.86 3.41
C GLU A 48 -7.72 -12.29 3.65
N ARG A 49 -8.34 -12.99 4.61
CA ARG A 49 -8.14 -14.42 4.82
C ARG A 49 -9.38 -15.17 4.37
N VAL A 50 -9.22 -16.08 3.42
CA VAL A 50 -10.31 -16.91 2.89
C VAL A 50 -9.90 -18.36 3.00
N GLY A 51 -10.47 -19.08 3.98
CA GLY A 51 -9.99 -20.40 4.37
C GLY A 51 -8.52 -20.33 4.80
N GLU A 52 -7.66 -21.13 4.17
CA GLU A 52 -6.21 -21.14 4.42
C GLU A 52 -5.43 -20.10 3.60
N PHE A 53 -6.11 -19.36 2.72
CA PHE A 53 -5.48 -18.40 1.82
C PHE A 53 -5.40 -17.00 2.41
N VAL A 54 -4.36 -16.27 2.02
CA VAL A 54 -4.20 -14.82 2.22
C VAL A 54 -4.28 -14.17 0.85
N ILE A 55 -5.18 -13.20 0.68
CA ILE A 55 -5.50 -12.60 -0.61
C ILE A 55 -5.42 -11.08 -0.49
N ASP A 56 -4.70 -10.44 -1.42
CA ASP A 56 -4.75 -8.99 -1.56
C ASP A 56 -5.90 -8.59 -2.50
N ALA A 57 -6.78 -7.71 -2.04
CA ALA A 57 -7.97 -7.28 -2.80
C ALA A 57 -7.69 -6.11 -3.77
N GLY A 58 -6.45 -5.60 -3.76
CA GLY A 58 -6.04 -4.44 -4.55
C GLY A 58 -4.55 -4.54 -4.90
N PRO A 59 -3.68 -3.70 -4.33
CA PRO A 59 -2.24 -3.82 -4.55
C PRO A 59 -1.67 -5.10 -3.96
N ASP A 60 -0.82 -5.79 -4.71
CA ASP A 60 -0.16 -7.06 -4.35
C ASP A 60 1.33 -6.90 -4.02
N ALA A 61 1.99 -5.89 -4.57
CA ALA A 61 3.42 -5.69 -4.40
C ALA A 61 3.86 -4.22 -4.41
N LEU A 62 5.08 -3.97 -3.90
CA LEU A 62 5.79 -2.71 -3.99
C LEU A 62 6.82 -2.76 -5.12
N LEU A 63 6.93 -1.69 -5.91
CA LEU A 63 8.02 -1.50 -6.87
C LEU A 63 9.27 -1.01 -6.14
N VAL A 64 10.25 -1.92 -5.94
CA VAL A 64 11.49 -1.61 -5.20
C VAL A 64 12.35 -0.53 -5.86
N GLN A 65 12.16 -0.29 -7.18
CA GLN A 65 12.80 0.83 -7.89
C GLN A 65 12.32 2.20 -7.36
N LYS A 66 11.17 2.25 -6.67
CA LYS A 66 10.66 3.43 -5.97
C LYS A 66 10.96 3.29 -4.47
N PRO A 67 12.04 3.92 -3.96
CA PRO A 67 12.55 3.62 -2.62
C PRO A 67 11.64 4.07 -1.48
N ALA A 68 10.74 5.02 -1.72
CA ALA A 68 9.92 5.64 -0.68
C ALA A 68 9.10 4.63 0.15
N ALA A 69 8.49 3.64 -0.50
CA ALA A 69 7.68 2.64 0.22
C ALA A 69 8.55 1.70 1.07
N VAL A 70 9.71 1.27 0.54
CA VAL A 70 10.68 0.44 1.27
C VAL A 70 11.26 1.22 2.46
N ALA A 71 11.60 2.49 2.26
CA ALA A 71 12.08 3.36 3.32
C ALA A 71 11.04 3.53 4.44
N LEU A 72 9.77 3.73 4.09
CA LEU A 72 8.68 3.81 5.05
C LEU A 72 8.50 2.48 5.81
N CYS A 73 8.56 1.33 5.14
CA CYS A 73 8.53 0.03 5.81
C CYS A 73 9.67 -0.11 6.83
N ASN A 74 10.89 0.27 6.47
CA ASN A 74 12.02 0.23 7.40
C ASN A 74 11.83 1.17 8.60
N GLU A 75 11.36 2.39 8.36
CA GLU A 75 11.09 3.36 9.42
C GLU A 75 10.01 2.88 10.40
N LEU A 76 9.00 2.16 9.90
CA LEU A 76 7.94 1.55 10.69
C LEU A 76 8.34 0.22 11.35
N GLY A 77 9.60 -0.23 11.21
CA GLY A 77 10.07 -1.51 11.76
C GLY A 77 9.52 -2.75 11.03
N LEU A 78 9.05 -2.57 9.80
CA LEU A 78 8.50 -3.63 8.94
C LEU A 78 9.51 -4.16 7.91
N GLY A 79 10.75 -3.68 7.92
CA GLY A 79 11.79 -4.06 6.96
C GLY A 79 11.99 -5.58 6.83
N ASP A 80 12.05 -6.28 7.96
CA ASP A 80 12.23 -7.74 8.02
C ASP A 80 11.00 -8.53 7.53
N ARG A 81 9.89 -7.83 7.25
CA ARG A 81 8.65 -8.42 6.70
C ARG A 81 8.53 -8.19 5.19
N LEU A 82 9.52 -7.55 4.56
CA LEU A 82 9.58 -7.41 3.11
C LEU A 82 10.18 -8.68 2.50
N PHE A 83 9.43 -9.29 1.58
CA PHE A 83 9.85 -10.49 0.87
C PHE A 83 9.89 -10.24 -0.64
N PRO A 84 10.92 -10.72 -1.36
CA PRO A 84 10.97 -10.61 -2.80
C PRO A 84 9.93 -11.52 -3.45
N THR A 85 9.45 -11.13 -4.63
CA THR A 85 8.67 -12.04 -5.48
C THR A 85 9.54 -13.20 -5.96
N LYS A 86 8.92 -14.36 -6.22
CA LYS A 86 9.65 -15.56 -6.68
C LYS A 86 10.29 -15.34 -8.06
N LEU A 87 11.44 -15.97 -8.28
CA LEU A 87 12.13 -16.03 -9.58
C LEU A 87 11.86 -17.37 -10.29
N PRO A 88 11.88 -17.41 -11.64
CA PRO A 88 12.03 -16.26 -12.54
C PRO A 88 10.75 -15.43 -12.62
N ARG A 89 10.89 -14.10 -12.74
CA ARG A 89 9.76 -13.21 -13.03
C ARG A 89 9.33 -13.42 -14.47
N THR A 90 8.07 -13.79 -14.68
CA THR A 90 7.51 -14.04 -16.01
C THR A 90 6.13 -13.41 -16.11
N ALA A 91 5.74 -13.05 -17.33
CA ALA A 91 4.41 -12.55 -17.65
C ALA A 91 4.06 -12.98 -19.07
N PHE A 92 2.77 -13.08 -19.36
CA PHE A 92 2.26 -13.60 -20.63
C PHE A 92 1.15 -12.72 -21.18
N ILE A 93 1.03 -12.68 -22.50
CA ILE A 93 -0.13 -12.15 -23.21
C ILE A 93 -0.93 -13.35 -23.73
N LEU A 94 -2.19 -13.47 -23.30
CA LEU A 94 -3.12 -14.47 -23.85
C LEU A 94 -3.70 -13.94 -25.17
N ARG A 95 -3.46 -14.65 -26.28
CA ARG A 95 -4.02 -14.32 -27.59
C ARG A 95 -4.40 -15.60 -28.33
N ASN A 96 -5.61 -15.64 -28.89
CA ASN A 96 -6.12 -16.79 -29.66
C ASN A 96 -6.03 -18.14 -28.90
N GLY A 97 -6.18 -18.13 -27.57
CA GLY A 97 -6.09 -19.33 -26.74
C GLY A 97 -4.65 -19.78 -26.41
N GLU A 98 -3.64 -19.04 -26.84
CA GLU A 98 -2.23 -19.34 -26.58
C GLU A 98 -1.58 -18.27 -25.69
N LEU A 99 -0.72 -18.68 -24.76
CA LEU A 99 0.06 -17.79 -23.89
C LEU A 99 1.39 -17.46 -24.56
N HIS A 100 1.59 -16.19 -24.90
CA HIS A 100 2.85 -15.69 -25.44
C HIS A 100 3.67 -15.03 -24.34
N PRO A 101 4.90 -15.48 -24.06
CA PRO A 101 5.73 -14.88 -23.03
C PRO A 101 6.09 -13.44 -23.39
N LEU A 102 6.03 -12.53 -22.42
CA LEU A 102 6.59 -11.20 -22.57
C LEU A 102 8.12 -11.28 -22.64
N PRO A 103 8.76 -10.45 -23.48
CA PRO A 103 10.22 -10.31 -23.45
C PRO A 103 10.69 -9.91 -22.05
N GLY A 104 11.81 -10.46 -21.58
CA GLY A 104 12.27 -10.26 -20.20
C GLY A 104 12.46 -8.78 -19.81
N ALA A 105 12.87 -7.92 -20.75
CA ALA A 105 13.01 -6.48 -20.52
C ALA A 105 11.67 -5.75 -20.27
N SER A 106 10.54 -6.41 -20.54
CA SER A 106 9.18 -5.87 -20.35
C SER A 106 8.50 -6.42 -19.09
N VAL A 107 9.17 -7.28 -18.31
CA VAL A 107 8.65 -7.83 -17.06
C VAL A 107 9.18 -6.99 -15.88
N LEU A 108 8.27 -6.56 -15.00
CA LEU A 108 8.55 -5.75 -13.81
C LEU A 108 9.19 -6.56 -12.66
#